data_AF-U5FB55-F1
#
_entry.id   AF-U5FB55-F1
#
_cell.length_a   1.000
_cell.length_b   1.000
_cell.length_c   1.000
_cell.angle_alpha   90.00
_cell.angle_beta   90.00
_cell.angle_gamma   90.00
#
_symmetry.space_group_name_H-M   'P 1'
#
loop_
_entity.id
_entity.type
_entity.pdbx_description
1 polymer ?
#
loop_
_entity_poly.entity_id
_entity_poly.type
_entity_poly.pdbx_seq_one_letter_code
_entity_poly.pdbx_strand_id
1 'polypeptide(L)'
;MITYPQYRNCGGRLDEYEFDQLEPGVCRLIDSYIKSNIPYWKVRKLTEYDIDFSDLITMQVDFIAENGGKAALNGNSDFNVTSVSTKGFNYQMKGKQVPMFNNVPLSPVMVTELRNAMRQTGLLTMSL
;
A
#
# COMPACT_ATOMS: atom_id res chain seq x y z
N MET A 1 -7.24 -5.09 -9.47
CA MET A 1 -6.78 -5.84 -10.64
C MET A 1 -6.93 -4.93 -11.83
N ILE A 2 -5.87 -4.21 -12.15
CA ILE A 2 -5.86 -3.25 -13.26
C ILE A 2 -4.93 -3.76 -14.35
N THR A 3 -5.23 -3.40 -15.60
CA THR A 3 -4.36 -3.72 -16.74
C THR A 3 -3.27 -2.66 -16.87
N TYR A 4 -2.16 -3.01 -17.53
CA TYR A 4 -1.08 -2.05 -17.78
C TYR A 4 -1.55 -0.77 -18.49
N PRO A 5 -2.44 -0.81 -19.52
CA PRO A 5 -2.98 0.40 -20.11
C PRO A 5 -3.77 1.28 -19.13
N GLN A 6 -4.55 0.68 -18.22
CA GLN A 6 -5.27 1.42 -17.17
C GLN A 6 -4.30 2.07 -16.19
N TYR A 7 -3.28 1.33 -15.76
CA TYR A 7 -2.20 1.84 -14.91
C TYR A 7 -1.50 3.05 -15.54
N ARG A 8 -1.18 2.99 -16.84
CA ARG A 8 -0.59 4.12 -17.58
C ARG A 8 -1.55 5.31 -17.69
N ASN A 9 -2.85 5.07 -17.88
CA ASN A 9 -3.86 6.13 -17.90
C ASN A 9 -3.99 6.83 -16.54
N CYS A 10 -3.79 6.12 -15.43
CA CYS A 10 -3.75 6.66 -14.07
C CYS A 10 -2.42 7.37 -13.74
N GLY A 11 -1.49 7.52 -14.70
CA GLY A 11 -0.23 8.21 -14.52
C GLY A 11 0.94 7.33 -14.06
N GLY A 12 0.77 6.00 -14.13
CA GLY A 12 1.81 5.02 -13.80
C GLY A 12 3.10 5.21 -14.62
N ARG A 13 4.24 5.03 -13.95
CA ARG A 13 5.57 5.35 -14.49
C ARG A 13 6.42 4.14 -14.87
N LEU A 14 6.05 2.95 -14.42
CA LEU A 14 6.80 1.72 -14.64
C LEU A 14 6.60 1.16 -16.05
N ASP A 15 7.56 0.35 -16.50
CA ASP A 15 7.36 -0.49 -17.66
C ASP A 15 6.42 -1.67 -17.35
N GLU A 16 5.94 -2.34 -18.40
CA GLU A 16 4.93 -3.40 -18.26
C GLU A 16 5.46 -4.59 -17.44
N TYR A 17 6.74 -4.92 -17.60
CA TYR A 17 7.35 -6.02 -16.86
C TYR A 17 7.45 -5.75 -15.36
N GLU A 18 7.91 -4.56 -14.93
CA GLU A 18 7.93 -4.19 -13.52
C GLU A 18 6.53 -4.12 -12.92
N PHE A 19 5.58 -3.54 -13.66
CA PHE A 19 4.18 -3.49 -13.27
C PHE A 19 3.60 -4.89 -13.02
N ASP A 20 3.75 -5.81 -13.97
CA ASP A 20 3.20 -7.18 -13.89
C ASP A 20 3.77 -7.97 -12.71
N GLN A 21 4.98 -7.64 -12.25
CA GLN A 21 5.57 -8.26 -11.06
C GLN A 21 5.01 -7.70 -9.75
N LEU A 22 4.66 -6.42 -9.71
CA LEU A 22 4.27 -5.73 -8.48
C LEU A 22 2.76 -5.73 -8.27
N GLU A 23 1.96 -5.57 -9.34
CA GLU A 23 0.51 -5.42 -9.29
C GLU A 23 -0.18 -6.54 -8.50
N PRO A 24 0.14 -7.84 -8.73
CA PRO A 24 -0.57 -8.91 -8.02
C PRO A 24 -0.29 -8.89 -6.52
N GLY A 25 0.93 -8.52 -6.13
CA GLY A 25 1.32 -8.39 -4.72
C GLY A 25 0.65 -7.19 -4.06
N VAL A 26 0.61 -6.05 -4.75
CA VAL A 26 -0.06 -4.83 -4.29
C VAL A 26 -1.57 -5.04 -4.13
N CYS A 27 -2.23 -5.71 -5.08
CA CYS A 27 -3.64 -6.04 -4.98
C CYS A 27 -3.96 -6.89 -3.74
N ARG A 28 -3.13 -7.91 -3.45
CA ARG A 28 -3.29 -8.74 -2.24
C ARG A 28 -3.04 -7.95 -0.97
N LEU A 29 -2.10 -7.01 -0.99
CA LEU A 29 -1.80 -6.13 0.13
C LEU A 29 -2.99 -5.23 0.46
N ILE A 30 -3.57 -4.58 -0.55
CA ILE A 30 -4.76 -3.71 -0.40
C ILE A 30 -5.97 -4.53 0.06
N ASP A 31 -6.22 -5.69 -0.54
CA ASP A 31 -7.30 -6.60 -0.12
C ASP A 31 -7.18 -6.98 1.36
N SER A 32 -5.98 -7.37 1.78
CA SER A 32 -5.68 -7.76 3.16
C SER A 32 -5.82 -6.58 4.12
N TYR A 33 -5.39 -5.39 3.69
CA TYR A 33 -5.56 -4.17 4.48
C TYR A 33 -7.03 -3.84 4.69
N ILE A 34 -7.86 -3.86 3.63
CA ILE A 34 -9.30 -3.61 3.73
C ILE A 34 -9.95 -4.61 4.69
N LYS A 35 -9.67 -5.91 4.52
CA LYS A 35 -10.20 -6.98 5.37
C LYS A 35 -9.82 -6.82 6.84
N SER A 36 -8.64 -6.28 7.12
CA SER A 36 -8.19 -6.00 8.50
C SER A 36 -8.89 -4.77 9.12
N ASN A 37 -9.49 -3.89 8.32
CA ASN A 37 -10.09 -2.63 8.78
C ASN A 37 -11.63 -2.66 8.76
N ILE A 38 -12.25 -3.77 8.36
CA ILE A 38 -13.71 -3.95 8.36
C ILE A 38 -14.11 -5.16 9.19
N PRO A 39 -15.32 -5.18 9.78
CA PRO A 39 -15.83 -6.36 10.44
C PRO A 39 -15.97 -7.54 9.46
N TYR A 40 -15.74 -8.76 9.93
CA TYR A 40 -15.72 -9.96 9.06
C TYR A 40 -17.01 -10.14 8.25
N TRP A 41 -18.17 -9.72 8.78
CA TRP A 41 -19.47 -9.81 8.11
C TRP A 41 -19.70 -8.75 7.01
N LYS A 42 -18.84 -7.73 6.94
CA LYS A 42 -18.84 -6.72 5.85
C LYS A 42 -17.80 -7.03 4.77
N VAL A 43 -16.99 -8.08 4.95
CA VAL A 43 -15.97 -8.48 3.98
C VAL A 43 -16.65 -8.96 2.69
N ARG A 44 -16.31 -8.29 1.60
CA ARG A 44 -16.73 -8.57 0.24
C ARG A 44 -15.51 -8.73 -0.66
N LYS A 45 -15.71 -9.19 -1.90
CA LYS A 45 -14.63 -9.14 -2.90
C LYS A 45 -14.31 -7.68 -3.23
N LEU A 46 -13.07 -7.40 -3.60
CA LEU A 46 -12.63 -6.06 -4.01
C LEU A 46 -13.56 -5.40 -5.04
N THR A 47 -14.05 -6.17 -6.02
CA THR A 47 -14.96 -5.70 -7.08
C THR A 47 -16.37 -5.34 -6.59
N GLU A 48 -16.73 -5.69 -5.35
CA GLU A 48 -18.09 -5.55 -4.80
C GLU A 48 -18.22 -4.35 -3.84
N TYR A 49 -17.15 -3.58 -3.64
CA TYR A 49 -17.15 -2.40 -2.77
C TYR A 49 -17.64 -1.11 -3.43
N ASP A 50 -17.93 -1.13 -4.74
CA ASP A 50 -18.31 0.06 -5.53
C ASP A 50 -17.30 1.21 -5.39
N ILE A 51 -16.02 0.85 -5.22
CA ILE A 51 -14.89 1.78 -5.14
C ILE A 51 -14.02 1.52 -6.36
N ASP A 52 -13.66 2.57 -7.07
CA ASP A 52 -12.61 2.48 -8.09
C ASP A 52 -11.25 2.43 -7.42
N PHE A 53 -10.61 1.26 -7.49
CA PHE A 53 -9.28 1.04 -6.91
C PHE A 53 -8.15 1.38 -7.88
N SER A 54 -8.43 1.82 -9.11
CA SER A 54 -7.42 1.96 -10.15
C SER A 54 -6.31 2.94 -9.78
N ASP A 55 -6.70 4.12 -9.29
CA ASP A 55 -5.75 5.12 -8.82
C ASP A 55 -5.02 4.66 -7.55
N LEU A 56 -5.72 4.01 -6.62
CA LEU A 56 -5.14 3.49 -5.37
C LEU A 56 -4.07 2.42 -5.64
N ILE A 57 -4.35 1.50 -6.56
CA ILE A 57 -3.41 0.46 -6.97
C ILE A 57 -2.21 1.10 -7.67
N THR A 58 -2.44 2.04 -8.59
CA THR A 58 -1.37 2.77 -9.30
C THR A 58 -0.43 3.49 -8.32
N MET A 59 -1.00 4.25 -7.38
CA MET A 59 -0.22 4.95 -6.34
C MET A 59 0.60 3.99 -5.48
N GLN A 60 0.05 2.85 -5.10
CA GLN A 60 0.75 1.88 -4.27
C GLN A 60 1.82 1.12 -5.06
N VAL A 61 1.59 0.80 -6.33
CA VAL A 61 2.57 0.18 -7.22
C VAL A 61 3.79 1.09 -7.39
N ASP A 62 3.58 2.36 -7.74
CA ASP A 62 4.66 3.33 -7.90
C ASP A 62 5.44 3.52 -6.58
N PHE A 63 4.72 3.61 -5.47
CA PHE A 63 5.34 3.75 -4.16
C PHE A 63 6.19 2.52 -3.78
N ILE A 64 5.71 1.32 -4.05
CA ILE A 64 6.49 0.10 -3.79
C ILE A 64 7.74 0.07 -4.68
N ALA A 65 7.61 0.41 -5.96
CA ALA A 65 8.75 0.46 -6.89
C ALA A 65 9.83 1.44 -6.41
N GLU A 66 9.44 2.65 -5.98
CA GLU A 66 10.38 3.66 -5.45
C GLU A 66 11.05 3.24 -4.12
N ASN A 67 10.44 2.33 -3.36
CA ASN A 67 10.87 1.98 -2.01
C ASN A 67 11.43 0.54 -1.88
N GLY A 68 11.92 -0.04 -2.99
CA GLY A 68 12.59 -1.35 -3.01
C GLY A 68 11.89 -2.44 -3.82
N GLY A 69 10.83 -2.07 -4.55
CA GLY A 69 10.14 -2.93 -5.51
C GLY A 69 9.70 -4.27 -4.90
N LYS A 70 10.07 -5.37 -5.55
CA LYS A 70 9.67 -6.72 -5.14
C LYS A 70 10.20 -7.12 -3.76
N ALA A 71 11.38 -6.61 -3.37
CA ALA A 71 11.93 -6.85 -2.03
C ALA A 71 11.04 -6.21 -0.95
N ALA A 72 10.47 -5.05 -1.26
CA ALA A 72 9.61 -4.32 -0.35
C ALA A 72 8.28 -5.06 -0.07
N LEU A 73 7.70 -5.69 -1.10
CA LEU A 73 6.50 -6.53 -0.98
C LEU A 73 6.69 -7.78 -0.13
N ASN A 74 7.92 -8.30 -0.04
CA ASN A 74 8.24 -9.48 0.77
C ASN A 74 8.51 -9.14 2.24
N GLY A 75 8.30 -7.89 2.66
CA GLY A 75 8.59 -7.44 4.02
C GLY A 75 10.10 -7.21 4.29
N ASN A 76 10.94 -7.38 3.27
CA ASN A 76 12.37 -7.05 3.31
C ASN A 76 12.62 -5.63 2.79
N SER A 77 11.74 -4.70 3.17
CA SER A 77 11.98 -3.29 2.87
C SER A 77 13.10 -2.79 3.77
N ASP A 78 14.17 -2.27 3.19
CA ASP A 78 15.27 -1.58 3.89
C ASP A 78 14.85 -0.21 4.46
N PHE A 79 13.57 -0.04 4.77
CA PHE A 79 13.04 1.07 5.55
C PHE A 79 13.51 1.02 7.01
N ASN A 80 14.19 -0.06 7.39
CA ASN A 80 14.65 -0.35 8.74
C ASN A 80 16.13 0.00 8.95
N VAL A 81 16.63 1.09 8.37
CA VAL A 81 17.80 1.78 8.94
C VAL A 81 17.31 2.61 10.14
N THR A 82 16.83 1.93 11.18
CA THR A 82 16.20 2.58 12.35
C THR A 82 17.20 2.83 13.48
N SER A 83 18.44 2.34 13.36
CA SER A 83 19.55 2.76 14.22
C SER A 83 20.90 2.29 13.67
N VAL A 84 21.85 3.21 13.57
CA VAL A 84 23.28 2.86 13.56
C VAL A 84 23.77 2.99 14.99
N SER A 85 23.98 1.88 15.68
CA SER A 85 24.60 1.88 17.00
C SER A 85 26.11 1.84 16.85
N THR A 86 26.73 3.01 16.79
CA THR A 86 28.18 3.15 17.01
C THR A 86 28.39 3.60 18.46
N LYS A 87 29.26 2.87 19.17
CA LYS A 87 29.61 3.05 20.60
C LYS A 87 29.57 4.53 21.04
N GLY A 88 28.44 4.96 21.61
CA GLY A 88 28.30 6.27 22.26
C GLY A 88 27.23 7.21 21.74
N PHE A 89 26.60 6.98 20.57
CA PHE A 89 25.55 7.87 20.06
C PHE A 89 24.42 7.10 19.37
N ASN A 90 23.18 7.28 19.84
CA ASN A 90 21.97 6.81 19.16
C ASN A 90 21.40 7.97 18.30
N TYR A 91 21.61 7.91 16.99
CA TYR A 91 20.90 8.76 16.05
C TYR A 91 19.62 8.05 15.59
N GLN A 92 18.45 8.55 16.03
CA GLN A 92 17.16 8.22 15.42
C GLN A 92 16.84 9.31 14.40
N MET A 93 16.96 9.02 13.10
CA MET A 93 16.35 9.87 12.10
C MET A 93 14.83 9.74 12.24
N LYS A 94 14.15 10.79 12.73
CA LYS A 94 12.69 10.94 12.60
C LYS A 94 12.33 11.17 11.13
N GLY A 95 12.54 10.17 10.28
CA GLY A 95 11.93 10.11 8.96
C GLY A 95 10.42 10.04 9.10
N LYS A 96 9.68 10.59 8.13
CA LYS A 96 8.21 10.44 8.06
C LYS A 96 7.85 8.98 8.31
N GLN A 97 7.06 8.70 9.36
CA GLN A 97 6.59 7.34 9.63
C GLN A 97 5.74 6.90 8.44
N VAL A 98 6.35 6.13 7.53
CA VAL A 98 5.63 5.51 6.43
C VAL A 98 4.76 4.42 7.05
N PRO A 99 3.43 4.45 6.83
CA PRO A 99 2.56 3.43 7.40
C PRO A 99 2.99 2.07 6.84
N MET A 100 3.17 1.09 7.72
CA MET A 100 3.52 -0.28 7.34
C MET A 100 2.33 -1.20 7.61
N PHE A 101 2.14 -2.18 6.73
CA PHE A 101 1.20 -3.28 6.93
C PHE A 101 1.89 -4.58 6.59
N ASN A 102 1.95 -5.51 7.55
CA ASN A 102 2.70 -6.77 7.43
C ASN A 102 4.17 -6.57 6.98
N ASN A 103 4.86 -5.57 7.53
CA ASN A 103 6.23 -5.15 7.17
C ASN A 103 6.39 -4.63 5.73
N VAL A 104 5.30 -4.40 5.00
CA VAL A 104 5.31 -3.79 3.67
C VAL A 104 4.92 -2.31 3.79
N PRO A 105 5.68 -1.40 3.17
CA PRO A 105 5.40 0.03 3.24
C PRO A 105 4.17 0.38 2.40
N LEU A 106 3.26 1.16 2.96
CA LEU A 106 2.07 1.68 2.30
C LEU A 106 2.27 3.16 1.98
N SER A 107 1.80 3.57 0.81
CA SER A 107 1.73 4.98 0.45
C SER A 107 0.81 5.72 1.43
N PRO A 108 1.29 6.76 2.15
CA PRO A 108 0.46 7.54 3.05
C PRO A 108 -0.76 8.16 2.36
N VAL A 109 -0.59 8.54 1.09
CA VAL A 109 -1.66 9.13 0.28
C VAL A 109 -2.70 8.06 -0.07
N MET A 110 -2.26 6.89 -0.54
CA MET A 110 -3.16 5.76 -0.82
C MET A 110 -3.96 5.36 0.41
N VAL A 111 -3.33 5.24 1.58
CA VAL A 111 -4.03 4.90 2.83
C VAL A 111 -5.10 5.94 3.19
N THR A 112 -4.80 7.21 2.98
CA THR A 112 -5.74 8.31 3.28
C THR A 112 -6.95 8.25 2.33
N GLU A 113 -6.71 8.11 1.03
CA GLU A 113 -7.76 8.00 0.02
C GLU A 113 -8.60 6.74 0.19
N LEU A 114 -7.97 5.59 0.43
CA LEU A 114 -8.66 4.33 0.70
C LEU A 114 -9.55 4.44 1.94
N ARG A 115 -9.05 5.04 3.03
CA ARG A 115 -9.85 5.27 4.24
C ARG A 115 -11.01 6.21 3.97
N ASN A 116 -10.84 7.26 3.16
CA ASN A 116 -11.92 8.15 2.78
C ASN A 116 -12.98 7.43 1.95
N ALA A 117 -12.59 6.63 0.95
CA ALA A 117 -13.50 5.82 0.15
C ALA A 117 -14.28 4.80 1.01
N MET A 118 -13.60 4.13 1.93
CA MET A 118 -14.23 3.19 2.88
C MET A 118 -15.16 3.87 3.89
N ARG A 119 -14.90 5.13 4.26
CA ARG A 119 -15.80 5.93 5.11
C ARG A 119 -17.06 6.34 4.36
N GLN A 120 -16.91 6.83 3.13
CA GLN A 120 -18.04 7.24 2.28
C GLN A 120 -19.02 6.09 2.03
N THR A 121 -18.49 4.87 1.89
CA THR A 121 -19.27 3.64 1.69
C THR A 121 -19.77 3.00 3.01
N GLY A 122 -19.47 3.59 4.17
CA GLY A 122 -19.89 3.08 5.48
C GLY A 122 -19.26 1.73 5.88
N LEU A 123 -18.16 1.35 5.23
CA LEU A 123 -17.42 0.12 5.48
C LEU A 123 -16.50 0.24 6.68
N LEU A 124 -15.92 1.42 6.88
CA LEU A 124 -14.96 1.68 7.95
C LEU A 124 -15.70 1.87 9.27
N THR A 125 -15.61 0.86 10.14
CA THR A 125 -15.95 1.05 11.56
C THR A 125 -14.80 1.83 12.18
N MET A 126 -15.10 3.02 12.75
CA MET A 126 -14.18 3.64 13.70
C MET A 126 -13.90 2.60 14.78
N SER A 127 -12.69 2.07 14.83
CA SER A 127 -12.18 1.48 16.06
C SER A 127 -12.12 2.63 17.06
N LEU A 128 -13.12 2.67 17.95
CA LEU A 128 -13.12 3.44 19.19
C LEU A 128 -11.94 3.02 20.05
#